data_AF-A0A1H8Q2P5-F1
#
_entry.id   AF-A0A1H8Q2P5-F1
#
_cell.length_a   1.000
_cell.length_b   1.000
_cell.length_c   1.000
_cell.angle_alpha   90.00
_cell.angle_beta   90.00
_cell.angle_gamma   90.00
#
_symmetry.space_group_name_H-M   'P 1'
#
loop_
_entity.id
_entity.type
_entity.pdbx_description
1 polymer ?
#
loop_
_entity_poly.entity_id
_entity_poly.type
_entity_poly.pdbx_seq_one_letter_code
_entity_poly.pdbx_strand_id
1 'polypeptide(L)'
;MKHKKLLLPALTYLLSLKNFKKHLIICLGICLFCCTAVQAQFGGFGKAILDKGTDMVSGGSLNKLLKQPQAITTSFNDVNKTGSKPPSFMEGQVAEPLYLLPKAPGGGFKLCAGFYEMTSKSYCLHAGTRGPSTGDGYMLAPVLGPKRDVVILILKHAETHPEVDQHSIQILLWSIIARTRFVDMGADIKLTATRLLSANELLMLEGGALGVLPASVMDKAKNQLPPAVQSVFEAENNIRRLAASGNSSYEEMEKYAMLAGLAPAPDPAVPSGIWSLHPDGYYIRFYPHSYSKTTVQIYVPKELISTRPGLVYDGPNGIACPANVGSQRLAQTNEPLNPDYNQKLKTICNQ
;
A
#
# COMPACT_ATOMS: atom_id res chain seq x y z
N MET A 1 -69.60 -71.12 -32.28
CA MET A 1 -68.69 -71.25 -33.45
C MET A 1 -68.18 -69.84 -33.79
N LYS A 2 -66.91 -69.45 -33.83
CA LYS A 2 -65.60 -70.10 -33.95
C LYS A 2 -64.54 -69.25 -33.19
N HIS A 3 -63.50 -69.92 -32.69
CA HIS A 3 -62.26 -69.34 -32.16
C HIS A 3 -61.28 -68.90 -33.28
N LYS A 4 -60.61 -67.75 -33.09
CA LYS A 4 -59.13 -67.51 -33.13
C LYS A 4 -58.88 -65.99 -33.02
N LYS A 5 -58.36 -65.49 -31.89
CA LYS A 5 -56.95 -65.18 -31.59
C LYS A 5 -56.25 -64.32 -32.66
N LEU A 6 -55.90 -63.08 -32.33
CA LEU A 6 -54.49 -62.73 -32.09
C LEU A 6 -54.34 -61.40 -31.33
N LEU A 7 -53.71 -61.50 -30.17
CA LEU A 7 -53.11 -60.42 -29.39
C LEU A 7 -51.84 -59.93 -30.11
N LEU A 8 -51.68 -58.63 -30.32
CA LEU A 8 -50.41 -57.88 -30.23
C LEU A 8 -50.73 -56.39 -30.49
N PRO A 9 -50.73 -55.53 -29.45
CA PRO A 9 -49.62 -54.59 -29.31
C PRO A 9 -49.30 -54.23 -27.84
N ALA A 10 -49.42 -55.14 -26.89
CA ALA A 10 -49.07 -54.87 -25.48
C ALA A 10 -47.59 -55.10 -25.16
N LEU A 11 -46.83 -55.82 -26.00
CA LEU A 11 -45.44 -56.19 -25.70
C LEU A 11 -44.43 -55.06 -25.97
N THR A 12 -44.72 -54.15 -26.90
CA THR A 12 -43.78 -53.10 -27.32
C THR A 12 -43.69 -51.93 -26.32
N TYR A 13 -44.78 -51.65 -25.60
CA TYR A 13 -44.83 -50.55 -24.61
C TYR A 13 -44.15 -50.91 -23.28
N LEU A 14 -44.23 -52.18 -22.86
CA LEU A 14 -43.65 -52.66 -21.60
C LEU A 14 -42.10 -52.76 -21.64
N LEU A 15 -41.51 -52.92 -22.82
CA LEU A 15 -40.04 -52.96 -22.99
C LEU A 15 -39.41 -51.56 -22.90
N SER A 16 -40.12 -50.51 -23.34
CA SER A 16 -39.64 -49.12 -23.28
C SER A 16 -39.61 -48.56 -21.84
N LEU A 17 -40.65 -48.85 -21.04
CA LEU A 17 -40.75 -48.39 -19.64
C LEU A 17 -39.76 -49.06 -18.68
N LYS A 18 -39.34 -50.31 -18.96
CA LYS A 18 -38.33 -51.02 -18.15
C LYS A 18 -36.92 -50.43 -18.32
N ASN A 19 -36.57 -50.00 -19.53
CA ASN A 19 -35.27 -49.38 -19.79
C ASN A 19 -35.20 -47.95 -19.24
N PHE A 20 -36.30 -47.19 -19.28
CA PHE A 20 -36.35 -45.85 -18.68
C PHE A 20 -36.17 -45.89 -17.15
N LYS A 21 -36.82 -46.83 -16.45
CA LYS A 21 -36.62 -47.03 -15.00
C LYS A 21 -35.21 -47.51 -14.65
N LYS A 22 -34.59 -48.37 -15.48
CA LYS A 22 -33.19 -48.79 -15.28
C LYS A 22 -32.22 -47.61 -15.42
N HIS A 23 -32.39 -46.77 -16.44
CA HIS A 23 -31.53 -45.60 -16.63
C HIS A 23 -31.75 -44.53 -15.56
N LEU A 24 -32.98 -44.33 -15.08
CA LEU A 24 -33.28 -43.40 -13.99
C LEU A 24 -32.67 -43.86 -12.64
N ILE A 25 -32.71 -45.16 -12.33
CA ILE A 25 -32.09 -45.73 -11.12
C ILE A 25 -30.55 -45.67 -11.19
N ILE A 26 -29.98 -45.89 -12.38
CA ILE A 26 -28.53 -45.76 -12.59
C ILE A 26 -28.09 -44.29 -12.47
N CYS A 27 -28.85 -43.33 -13.02
CA CYS A 27 -28.56 -41.91 -12.85
C CYS A 27 -28.71 -41.43 -11.39
N LEU A 28 -29.73 -41.91 -10.65
CA LEU A 28 -29.87 -41.59 -9.22
C LEU A 28 -28.73 -42.19 -8.37
N GLY A 29 -28.27 -43.40 -8.70
CA GLY A 29 -27.14 -44.05 -8.03
C GLY A 29 -25.82 -43.33 -8.27
N ILE A 30 -25.59 -42.82 -9.49
CA ILE A 30 -24.40 -42.01 -9.83
C ILE A 30 -24.45 -40.64 -9.14
N CYS A 31 -25.63 -39.99 -9.06
CA CYS A 31 -25.78 -38.75 -8.29
C CYS A 31 -25.55 -38.95 -6.78
N LEU A 32 -25.99 -40.05 -6.18
CA LEU A 32 -25.73 -40.33 -4.76
C LEU A 32 -24.24 -40.64 -4.47
N PHE A 33 -23.52 -41.26 -5.40
CA PHE A 33 -22.07 -41.49 -5.28
C PHE A 33 -21.23 -40.22 -5.50
N CYS A 34 -21.72 -39.26 -6.29
CA CYS A 34 -21.06 -37.96 -6.44
C CYS A 34 -21.21 -37.06 -5.21
N CYS A 35 -22.25 -37.23 -4.37
CA CYS A 35 -22.42 -36.42 -3.16
C CYS A 35 -21.51 -36.85 -1.99
N THR A 36 -21.08 -38.11 -1.90
CA THR A 36 -20.18 -38.58 -0.83
C THR A 36 -18.71 -38.30 -1.12
N ALA A 37 -18.31 -38.15 -2.40
CA ALA A 37 -16.96 -37.75 -2.79
C ALA A 37 -16.65 -36.29 -2.44
N VAL A 38 -17.66 -35.41 -2.39
CA VAL A 38 -17.48 -33.99 -2.04
C VAL A 38 -17.09 -33.81 -0.56
N GLN A 39 -17.58 -34.65 0.34
CA GLN A 39 -17.19 -34.59 1.77
C GLN A 39 -15.74 -35.06 2.01
N ALA A 40 -15.18 -35.93 1.17
CA ALA A 40 -13.81 -36.41 1.30
C ALA A 40 -12.75 -35.41 0.78
N GLN A 41 -13.08 -34.61 -0.25
CA GLN A 41 -12.18 -33.57 -0.77
C GLN A 41 -12.14 -32.30 0.11
N PHE A 42 -13.20 -32.01 0.88
CA PHE A 42 -13.23 -30.89 1.83
C PHE A 42 -12.83 -31.26 3.26
N GLY A 43 -12.94 -32.54 3.67
CA GLY A 43 -12.48 -33.00 4.99
C GLY A 43 -10.97 -32.83 5.20
N GLY A 44 -10.18 -33.00 4.14
CA GLY A 44 -8.74 -32.73 4.15
C GLY A 44 -8.39 -31.24 4.15
N PHE A 45 -9.26 -30.39 3.60
CA PHE A 45 -9.05 -28.94 3.57
C PHE A 45 -9.27 -28.31 4.95
N GLY A 46 -10.31 -28.76 5.67
CA GLY A 46 -10.52 -28.38 7.08
C GLY A 46 -9.36 -28.81 7.97
N LYS A 47 -8.86 -30.05 7.78
CA LYS A 47 -7.70 -30.56 8.50
C LYS A 47 -6.40 -29.83 8.14
N ALA A 48 -6.18 -29.49 6.86
CA ALA A 48 -5.02 -28.71 6.43
C ALA A 48 -5.05 -27.24 6.89
N ILE A 49 -6.23 -26.64 7.06
CA ILE A 49 -6.39 -25.32 7.70
C ILE A 49 -6.14 -25.41 9.21
N LEU A 50 -6.65 -26.44 9.87
CA LEU A 50 -6.39 -26.72 11.28
C LEU A 50 -4.90 -27.02 11.55
N ASP A 51 -4.27 -27.82 10.70
CA ASP A 51 -2.86 -28.22 10.79
C ASP A 51 -1.93 -27.04 10.46
N LYS A 52 -2.28 -26.17 9.49
CA LYS A 52 -1.57 -24.89 9.29
C LYS A 52 -1.81 -23.90 10.45
N GLY A 53 -2.99 -23.93 11.06
CA GLY A 53 -3.31 -23.16 12.25
C GLY A 53 -2.48 -23.58 13.47
N THR A 54 -2.31 -24.89 13.68
CA THR A 54 -1.47 -25.43 14.77
C THR A 54 0.03 -25.27 14.48
N ASP A 55 0.47 -25.39 13.22
CA ASP A 55 1.85 -25.09 12.81
C ASP A 55 2.21 -23.61 13.00
N MET A 56 1.29 -22.67 12.72
CA MET A 56 1.48 -21.24 13.01
C MET A 56 1.55 -20.94 14.51
N VAL A 57 0.94 -21.78 15.34
CA VAL A 57 0.91 -21.66 16.81
C VAL A 57 2.18 -22.26 17.46
N SER A 58 2.95 -23.05 16.71
CA SER A 58 4.30 -23.48 17.12
C SER A 58 5.25 -22.28 17.14
N GLY A 59 6.07 -22.15 18.20
CA GLY A 59 6.95 -20.99 18.39
C GLY A 59 7.95 -20.74 17.25
N GLY A 60 8.25 -21.76 16.43
CA GLY A 60 9.11 -21.65 15.25
C GLY A 60 8.47 -20.86 14.09
N SER A 61 7.17 -21.05 13.84
CA SER A 61 6.46 -20.30 12.79
C SER A 61 6.18 -18.85 13.19
N LEU A 62 5.86 -18.61 14.47
CA LEU A 62 5.68 -17.24 15.00
C LEU A 62 6.99 -16.44 14.93
N ASN A 63 8.12 -17.04 15.32
CA ASN A 63 9.41 -16.37 15.22
C ASN A 63 9.77 -16.01 13.76
N LYS A 64 9.43 -16.86 12.80
CA LYS A 64 9.63 -16.56 11.37
C LYS A 64 8.74 -15.40 10.91
N LEU A 65 7.50 -15.35 11.38
CA LEU A 65 6.53 -14.29 11.11
C LEU A 65 7.01 -12.93 11.65
N LEU A 66 7.42 -12.89 12.93
CA LEU A 66 7.91 -11.66 13.57
C LEU A 66 9.21 -11.14 12.95
N LYS A 67 10.02 -12.03 12.37
CA LYS A 67 11.25 -11.68 11.65
C LYS A 67 11.03 -11.21 10.22
N GLN A 68 9.81 -11.33 9.66
CA GLN A 68 9.56 -10.81 8.33
C GLN A 68 9.64 -9.27 8.36
N PRO A 69 10.41 -8.66 7.45
CA PRO A 69 10.50 -7.20 7.40
C PRO A 69 9.14 -6.58 7.08
N GLN A 70 8.97 -5.33 7.52
CA GLN A 70 7.86 -4.48 7.06
C GLN A 70 7.95 -4.27 5.55
N ALA A 71 6.80 -4.00 4.90
CA ALA A 71 6.75 -3.74 3.47
C ALA A 71 7.66 -2.57 3.05
N ILE A 72 7.66 -1.51 3.85
CA ILE A 72 8.58 -0.36 3.79
C ILE A 72 9.33 -0.30 5.12
N THR A 73 10.66 -0.36 5.06
CA THR A 73 11.54 -0.42 6.24
C THR A 73 12.20 0.90 6.57
N THR A 74 12.05 1.93 5.72
CA THR A 74 12.60 3.28 5.95
C THR A 74 12.26 3.79 7.34
N SER A 75 13.24 4.36 8.03
CA SER A 75 13.14 4.90 9.37
C SER A 75 13.98 6.16 9.50
N PHE A 76 13.85 6.87 10.62
CA PHE A 76 14.66 8.06 10.86
C PHE A 76 16.16 7.76 11.00
N ASN A 77 16.52 6.51 11.32
CA ASN A 77 17.92 6.09 11.35
C ASN A 77 18.54 6.03 9.95
N ASP A 78 17.72 5.98 8.90
CA ASP A 78 18.18 5.98 7.50
C ASP A 78 18.36 7.40 6.95
N VAL A 79 18.05 8.43 7.74
CA VAL A 79 18.23 9.84 7.36
C VAL A 79 19.72 10.19 7.39
N ASN A 80 20.22 10.72 6.27
CA ASN A 80 21.53 11.35 6.25
C ASN A 80 21.42 12.80 6.75
N LYS A 81 21.94 13.06 7.96
CA LYS A 81 21.94 14.39 8.57
C LYS A 81 23.12 15.26 8.12
N THR A 82 24.12 14.69 7.44
CA THR A 82 25.31 15.42 7.00
C THR A 82 24.93 16.53 6.02
N GLY A 83 25.45 17.73 6.26
CA GLY A 83 25.20 18.89 5.40
C GLY A 83 23.83 19.56 5.59
N SER A 84 22.99 19.08 6.51
CA SER A 84 21.70 19.70 6.85
C SER A 84 21.85 21.17 7.25
N LYS A 85 20.79 21.95 7.04
CA LYS A 85 20.75 23.38 7.39
C LYS A 85 19.59 23.69 8.35
N PRO A 86 19.74 24.69 9.24
CA PRO A 86 18.66 25.11 10.12
C PRO A 86 17.47 25.66 9.32
N PRO A 87 16.26 25.72 9.91
CA PRO A 87 15.07 26.26 9.23
C PRO A 87 15.24 27.68 8.66
N SER A 88 16.10 28.50 9.26
CA SER A 88 16.41 29.88 8.83
C SER A 88 17.30 29.98 7.59
N PHE A 89 17.78 28.86 7.01
CA PHE A 89 18.72 28.86 5.89
C PHE A 89 18.26 29.67 4.66
N MET A 90 16.95 29.68 4.38
CA MET A 90 16.33 30.44 3.28
C MET A 90 15.39 31.54 3.80
N GLU A 91 15.61 32.03 5.01
CA GLU A 91 14.80 33.09 5.60
C GLU A 91 14.91 34.39 4.77
N GLY A 92 13.76 35.06 4.58
CA GLY A 92 13.67 36.27 3.76
C GLY A 92 13.66 36.02 2.24
N GLN A 93 13.82 34.78 1.78
CA GLN A 93 13.67 34.43 0.37
C GLN A 93 12.22 34.03 0.06
N VAL A 94 11.77 34.31 -1.17
CA VAL A 94 10.45 33.92 -1.66
C VAL A 94 10.61 32.75 -2.62
N ALA A 95 9.94 31.63 -2.31
CA ALA A 95 9.96 30.47 -3.18
C ALA A 95 9.11 30.70 -4.43
N GLU A 96 9.58 30.22 -5.57
CA GLU A 96 8.82 30.16 -6.81
C GLU A 96 8.04 28.84 -6.92
N PRO A 97 6.94 28.77 -7.69
CA PRO A 97 6.17 27.55 -7.80
C PRO A 97 6.94 26.41 -8.51
N LEU A 98 7.26 25.34 -7.78
CA LEU A 98 8.00 24.18 -8.30
C LEU A 98 7.26 23.50 -9.46
N TYR A 99 5.93 23.50 -9.42
CA TYR A 99 5.08 22.86 -10.44
C TYR A 99 5.09 23.57 -11.80
N LEU A 100 5.66 24.78 -11.89
CA LEU A 100 5.85 25.49 -13.16
C LEU A 100 7.17 25.11 -13.85
N LEU A 101 8.05 24.37 -13.19
CA LEU A 101 9.26 23.87 -13.82
C LEU A 101 8.92 22.81 -14.90
N PRO A 102 9.74 22.68 -15.95
CA PRO A 102 9.54 21.67 -16.98
C PRO A 102 9.53 20.25 -16.39
N LYS A 103 8.62 19.38 -16.83
CA LYS A 103 8.64 17.95 -16.46
C LYS A 103 9.82 17.23 -17.13
N ALA A 104 10.40 16.23 -16.46
CA ALA A 104 11.34 15.31 -17.09
C ALA A 104 10.60 14.15 -17.80
N PRO A 105 11.21 13.47 -18.78
CA PRO A 105 10.55 12.40 -19.53
C PRO A 105 10.01 11.25 -18.67
N GLY A 106 10.64 10.98 -17.52
CA GLY A 106 10.24 9.92 -16.58
C GLY A 106 9.35 10.38 -15.43
N GLY A 107 8.76 11.57 -15.52
CA GLY A 107 8.07 12.25 -14.41
C GLY A 107 8.98 13.24 -13.68
N GLY A 108 8.50 13.80 -12.58
CA GLY A 108 9.27 14.80 -11.80
C GLY A 108 9.53 16.11 -12.54
N PHE A 109 10.25 17.02 -11.87
CA PHE A 109 10.50 18.38 -12.34
C PHE A 109 12.00 18.59 -12.60
N LYS A 110 12.35 19.09 -13.79
CA LYS A 110 13.72 19.48 -14.13
C LYS A 110 14.10 20.72 -13.33
N LEU A 111 15.10 20.57 -12.47
CA LEU A 111 15.56 21.63 -11.59
C LEU A 111 16.52 22.56 -12.32
N CYS A 112 16.40 23.86 -12.02
CA CYS A 112 17.41 24.86 -12.31
C CYS A 112 17.70 25.66 -11.03
N ALA A 113 18.74 26.50 -11.03
CA ALA A 113 19.18 27.20 -9.83
C ALA A 113 18.07 28.11 -9.30
N GLY A 114 17.76 28.05 -8.00
CA GLY A 114 16.64 28.81 -7.44
C GLY A 114 16.05 28.20 -6.18
N PHE A 115 15.01 28.84 -5.66
CA PHE A 115 14.25 28.41 -4.49
C PHE A 115 12.80 28.14 -4.91
N TYR A 116 12.31 26.93 -4.70
CA TYR A 116 11.02 26.47 -5.19
C TYR A 116 10.16 25.87 -4.08
N GLU A 117 8.84 25.94 -4.25
CA GLU A 117 7.85 25.34 -3.36
C GLU A 117 6.71 24.68 -4.15
N MET A 118 6.23 23.56 -3.65
CA MET A 118 4.93 23.01 -4.04
C MET A 118 4.26 22.35 -2.85
N THR A 119 2.97 22.60 -2.70
CA THR A 119 2.10 21.75 -1.86
C THR A 119 1.56 20.63 -2.72
N SER A 120 1.82 19.39 -2.34
CA SER A 120 1.48 18.20 -3.13
C SER A 120 0.67 17.20 -2.33
N LYS A 121 0.04 16.25 -3.04
CA LYS A 121 -0.50 15.05 -2.41
C LYS A 121 0.64 14.28 -1.75
N SER A 122 0.38 13.73 -0.57
CA SER A 122 1.26 12.78 0.09
C SER A 122 0.48 11.57 0.59
N TYR A 123 1.19 10.54 1.02
CA TYR A 123 0.58 9.30 1.49
C TYR A 123 1.28 8.75 2.73
N CYS A 124 0.49 8.23 3.66
CA CYS A 124 1.00 7.51 4.81
C CYS A 124 1.58 6.15 4.39
N LEU A 125 2.86 5.93 4.74
CA LEU A 125 3.55 4.65 4.58
C LEU A 125 3.80 3.89 5.89
N HIS A 126 3.17 4.32 6.99
CA HIS A 126 3.32 3.69 8.30
C HIS A 126 1.98 3.65 9.05
N ALA A 127 1.24 2.56 8.87
CA ALA A 127 -0.01 2.34 9.59
C ALA A 127 0.23 2.04 11.07
N GLY A 128 -0.74 2.40 11.92
CA GLY A 128 -0.68 2.18 13.37
C GLY A 128 0.20 3.18 14.12
N THR A 129 0.41 4.37 13.53
CA THR A 129 1.08 5.51 14.16
C THR A 129 0.21 6.77 14.05
N ARG A 130 0.62 7.86 14.71
CA ARG A 130 -0.09 9.14 14.65
C ARG A 130 0.22 9.88 13.36
N GLY A 131 -0.71 10.75 12.94
CA GLY A 131 -0.45 11.69 11.86
C GLY A 131 0.61 12.73 12.24
N PRO A 132 1.09 13.53 11.27
CA PRO A 132 2.00 14.62 11.55
C PRO A 132 1.43 15.62 12.56
N SER A 133 2.27 16.13 13.45
CA SER A 133 1.88 17.11 14.46
C SER A 133 2.67 18.41 14.35
N THR A 134 2.12 19.49 14.88
CA THR A 134 2.76 20.80 14.87
C THR A 134 4.13 20.75 15.56
N GLY A 135 5.16 21.23 14.87
CA GLY A 135 6.52 21.27 15.39
C GLY A 135 7.38 20.05 15.05
N ASP A 136 6.80 18.97 14.52
CA ASP A 136 7.56 17.80 14.08
C ASP A 136 8.57 18.17 12.97
N GLY A 137 9.82 17.76 13.16
CA GLY A 137 10.85 17.79 12.13
C GLY A 137 10.82 16.56 11.25
N TYR A 138 10.75 16.80 9.94
CA TYR A 138 10.81 15.76 8.91
C TYR A 138 12.07 15.95 8.07
N MET A 139 12.79 14.86 7.85
CA MET A 139 13.99 14.85 7.02
C MET A 139 13.87 13.84 5.90
N LEU A 140 14.62 14.06 4.82
CA LEU A 140 14.66 13.15 3.68
C LEU A 140 15.28 11.81 4.09
N ALA A 141 14.55 10.73 3.81
CA ALA A 141 15.05 9.37 3.91
C ALA A 141 14.85 8.64 2.57
N PRO A 142 15.71 7.66 2.24
CA PRO A 142 15.51 6.82 1.07
C PRO A 142 14.29 5.91 1.26
N VAL A 143 13.64 5.52 0.16
CA VAL A 143 12.60 4.48 0.18
C VAL A 143 13.29 3.11 0.28
N LEU A 144 13.05 2.36 1.36
CA LEU A 144 13.65 1.07 1.65
C LEU A 144 12.58 0.03 1.96
N GLY A 145 12.90 -1.25 1.72
CA GLY A 145 12.04 -2.38 2.04
C GLY A 145 11.63 -3.21 0.82
N PRO A 146 11.06 -4.40 1.05
CA PRO A 146 10.72 -5.35 -0.02
C PRO A 146 9.63 -4.87 -0.97
N LYS A 147 8.80 -3.90 -0.57
CA LYS A 147 7.73 -3.33 -1.42
C LYS A 147 8.07 -1.93 -1.96
N ARG A 148 9.33 -1.49 -1.83
CA ARG A 148 9.80 -0.18 -2.33
C ARG A 148 9.34 0.07 -3.76
N ASP A 149 9.70 -0.82 -4.68
CA ASP A 149 9.55 -0.57 -6.11
C ASP A 149 8.08 -0.46 -6.50
N VAL A 150 7.21 -1.34 -6.00
CA VAL A 150 5.77 -1.28 -6.30
C VAL A 150 5.10 -0.06 -5.68
N VAL A 151 5.53 0.38 -4.48
CA VAL A 151 5.02 1.62 -3.89
C VAL A 151 5.42 2.83 -4.73
N ILE A 152 6.66 2.92 -5.19
CA ILE A 152 7.11 3.99 -6.09
C ILE A 152 6.30 4.00 -7.39
N LEU A 153 6.07 2.82 -7.99
CA LEU A 153 5.28 2.70 -9.21
C LEU A 153 3.83 3.14 -9.02
N ILE A 154 3.17 2.74 -7.92
CA ILE A 154 1.81 3.20 -7.60
C ILE A 154 1.75 4.73 -7.55
N LEU A 155 2.70 5.37 -6.87
CA LEU A 155 2.74 6.83 -6.73
C LEU A 155 3.00 7.53 -8.06
N LYS A 156 3.88 6.97 -8.90
CA LYS A 156 4.16 7.51 -10.25
C LYS A 156 2.97 7.36 -11.19
N HIS A 157 2.33 6.20 -11.19
CA HIS A 157 1.17 5.94 -12.05
C HIS A 157 -0.03 6.78 -11.60
N ALA A 158 -0.21 7.02 -10.30
CA ALA A 158 -1.25 7.91 -9.78
C ALA A 158 -1.20 9.32 -10.39
N GLU A 159 -0.02 9.87 -10.68
CA GLU A 159 0.11 11.20 -11.32
C GLU A 159 -0.54 11.27 -12.71
N THR A 160 -0.63 10.12 -13.39
CA THR A 160 -1.21 9.99 -14.73
C THR A 160 -2.64 9.43 -14.73
N HIS A 161 -3.17 9.09 -13.56
CA HIS A 161 -4.52 8.54 -13.37
C HIS A 161 -5.34 9.41 -12.40
N PRO A 162 -5.65 10.67 -12.79
CA PRO A 162 -6.37 11.62 -11.92
C PRO A 162 -7.81 11.18 -11.59
N GLU A 163 -8.36 10.20 -12.32
CA GLU A 163 -9.65 9.59 -12.04
C GLU A 163 -9.63 8.63 -10.85
N VAL A 164 -8.45 8.23 -10.35
CA VAL A 164 -8.31 7.43 -9.15
C VAL A 164 -8.18 8.35 -7.94
N ASP A 165 -9.14 8.26 -7.03
CA ASP A 165 -9.17 9.08 -5.83
C ASP A 165 -8.00 8.79 -4.87
N GLN A 166 -7.53 9.83 -4.18
CA GLN A 166 -6.42 9.73 -3.23
C GLN A 166 -6.70 8.74 -2.10
N HIS A 167 -7.94 8.64 -1.61
CA HIS A 167 -8.31 7.68 -0.57
C HIS A 167 -8.20 6.24 -1.07
N SER A 168 -8.59 5.96 -2.32
CA SER A 168 -8.43 4.63 -2.93
C SER A 168 -6.94 4.24 -3.01
N ILE A 169 -6.07 5.18 -3.40
CA ILE A 169 -4.62 4.95 -3.41
C ILE A 169 -4.09 4.72 -1.99
N GLN A 170 -4.53 5.52 -1.01
CA GLN A 170 -4.11 5.36 0.38
C GLN A 170 -4.51 3.99 0.97
N ILE A 171 -5.72 3.52 0.64
CA ILE A 171 -6.21 2.18 1.01
C ILE A 171 -5.35 1.08 0.38
N LEU A 172 -5.01 1.20 -0.91
CA LEU A 172 -4.13 0.26 -1.58
C LEU A 172 -2.75 0.21 -0.90
N LEU A 173 -2.16 1.38 -0.62
CA LEU A 173 -0.89 1.49 0.07
C LEU A 173 -0.94 0.86 1.47
N TRP A 174 -1.97 1.15 2.28
CA TRP A 174 -2.14 0.52 3.58
C TRP A 174 -2.31 -0.99 3.50
N SER A 175 -3.02 -1.49 2.49
CA SER A 175 -3.17 -2.94 2.25
C SER A 175 -1.83 -3.61 1.95
N ILE A 176 -0.96 -2.94 1.19
CA ILE A 176 0.42 -3.38 0.89
C ILE A 176 1.29 -3.32 2.14
N ILE A 177 1.22 -2.24 2.92
CA ILE A 177 1.96 -2.05 4.16
C ILE A 177 1.60 -3.13 5.19
N ALA A 178 0.31 -3.44 5.27
CA ALA A 178 -0.23 -4.52 6.08
C ALA A 178 0.09 -5.93 5.50
N ARG A 179 0.80 -6.01 4.37
CA ARG A 179 1.21 -7.26 3.71
C ARG A 179 0.03 -8.15 3.31
N THR A 180 -1.11 -7.54 2.97
CA THR A 180 -2.28 -8.28 2.46
C THR A 180 -1.94 -8.90 1.11
N ARG A 181 -2.28 -10.18 0.88
CA ARG A 181 -2.14 -10.80 -0.44
C ARG A 181 -3.08 -10.12 -1.43
N PHE A 182 -2.61 -9.86 -2.65
CA PHE A 182 -3.47 -9.22 -3.65
C PHE A 182 -4.68 -10.11 -3.98
N VAL A 183 -4.52 -11.43 -4.05
CA VAL A 183 -5.66 -12.36 -4.20
C VAL A 183 -6.70 -12.27 -3.08
N ASP A 184 -6.33 -11.86 -1.87
CA ASP A 184 -7.25 -11.74 -0.73
C ASP A 184 -7.94 -10.37 -0.69
N MET A 185 -7.41 -9.36 -1.38
CA MET A 185 -7.97 -8.01 -1.35
C MET A 185 -9.39 -7.95 -1.92
N GLY A 186 -10.18 -7.02 -1.39
CA GLY A 186 -11.50 -6.66 -1.88
C GLY A 186 -11.52 -6.19 -3.35
N ALA A 187 -12.70 -6.21 -3.95
CA ALA A 187 -12.89 -5.84 -5.35
C ALA A 187 -12.42 -4.41 -5.64
N ASP A 188 -12.74 -3.43 -4.80
CA ASP A 188 -12.38 -2.02 -5.01
C ASP A 188 -10.87 -1.77 -4.92
N ILE A 189 -10.19 -2.46 -4.01
CA ILE A 189 -8.73 -2.38 -3.86
C ILE A 189 -8.06 -3.03 -5.07
N LYS A 190 -8.56 -4.17 -5.54
CA LYS A 190 -8.11 -4.82 -6.78
C LYS A 190 -8.34 -3.94 -8.00
N LEU A 191 -9.49 -3.29 -8.08
CA LEU A 191 -9.81 -2.37 -9.17
C LEU A 191 -8.84 -1.17 -9.17
N THR A 192 -8.56 -0.60 -8.00
CA THR A 192 -7.58 0.48 -7.85
C THR A 192 -6.19 0.03 -8.32
N ALA A 193 -5.73 -1.13 -7.84
CA ALA A 193 -4.43 -1.68 -8.23
C ALA A 193 -4.35 -1.99 -9.73
N THR A 194 -5.40 -2.57 -10.33
CA THR A 194 -5.43 -2.92 -11.76
C THR A 194 -5.59 -1.72 -12.69
N ARG A 195 -6.09 -0.58 -12.19
CA ARG A 195 -6.05 0.71 -12.90
C ARG A 195 -4.64 1.29 -12.93
N LEU A 196 -3.92 1.20 -11.81
CA LEU A 196 -2.61 1.83 -11.66
C LEU A 196 -1.46 0.98 -12.17
N LEU A 197 -1.55 -0.35 -12.06
CA LEU A 197 -0.43 -1.27 -12.28
C LEU A 197 -0.69 -2.18 -13.49
N SER A 198 0.35 -2.42 -14.28
CA SER A 198 0.38 -3.46 -15.30
C SER A 198 0.36 -4.86 -14.69
N ALA A 199 0.08 -5.88 -15.51
CA ALA A 199 0.05 -7.27 -15.08
C ALA A 199 1.37 -7.72 -14.42
N ASN A 200 2.53 -7.29 -14.94
CA ASN A 200 3.83 -7.61 -14.37
C ASN A 200 4.07 -6.91 -13.03
N GLU A 201 3.60 -5.67 -12.88
CA GLU A 201 3.74 -4.92 -11.63
C GLU A 201 2.79 -5.44 -10.54
N LEU A 202 1.60 -5.94 -10.91
CA LEU A 202 0.70 -6.61 -9.97
C LEU A 202 1.34 -7.85 -9.33
N LEU A 203 2.20 -8.57 -10.05
CA LEU A 203 2.95 -9.71 -9.48
C LEU A 203 3.88 -9.26 -8.34
N MET A 204 4.32 -7.99 -8.32
CA MET A 204 5.14 -7.45 -7.24
C MET A 204 4.34 -7.31 -5.92
N LEU A 205 3.01 -7.38 -5.96
CA LEU A 205 2.16 -7.43 -4.76
C LEU A 205 2.21 -8.82 -4.11
N GLU A 206 2.39 -9.87 -4.89
CA GLU A 206 2.46 -11.26 -4.45
C GLU A 206 3.85 -11.61 -3.89
N GLY A 207 4.10 -11.27 -2.62
CA GLY A 207 5.37 -11.58 -1.95
C GLY A 207 5.45 -10.98 -0.54
N GLY A 208 6.06 -11.70 0.41
CA GLY A 208 6.12 -11.28 1.81
C GLY A 208 4.74 -11.12 2.47
N ALA A 209 3.73 -11.76 1.88
CA ALA A 209 2.34 -11.54 2.23
C ALA A 209 1.91 -12.39 3.42
N LEU A 210 1.04 -11.82 4.23
CA LEU A 210 0.48 -12.38 5.44
C LEU A 210 -1.04 -12.41 5.32
N GLY A 211 -1.63 -13.53 5.71
CA GLY A 211 -3.07 -13.59 5.93
C GLY A 211 -3.48 -12.87 7.22
N VAL A 212 -4.78 -12.78 7.45
CA VAL A 212 -5.33 -12.33 8.74
C VAL A 212 -4.90 -13.33 9.82
N LEU A 213 -4.27 -12.81 10.88
CA LEU A 213 -3.78 -13.62 11.99
C LEU A 213 -4.89 -13.87 13.01
N PRO A 214 -5.07 -15.11 13.50
CA PRO A 214 -6.00 -15.43 14.59
C PRO A 214 -5.64 -14.70 15.89
N ALA A 215 -6.65 -14.45 16.75
CA ALA A 215 -6.46 -13.77 18.03
C ALA A 215 -5.37 -14.42 18.92
N SER A 216 -5.35 -15.75 18.99
CA SER A 216 -4.35 -16.50 19.76
C SER A 216 -2.91 -16.31 19.28
N VAL A 217 -2.70 -16.07 17.97
CA VAL A 217 -1.39 -15.76 17.41
C VAL A 217 -1.03 -14.30 17.69
N MET A 218 -2.01 -13.39 17.60
CA MET A 218 -1.83 -11.98 17.95
C MET A 218 -1.42 -11.79 19.41
N ASP A 219 -2.08 -12.46 20.35
CA ASP A 219 -1.77 -12.34 21.78
C ASP A 219 -0.35 -12.83 22.10
N LYS A 220 0.05 -13.96 21.52
CA LYS A 220 1.43 -14.48 21.64
C LYS A 220 2.46 -13.53 21.04
N ALA A 221 2.17 -12.96 19.86
CA ALA A 221 3.05 -11.99 19.21
C ALA A 221 3.22 -10.72 20.07
N LYS A 222 2.11 -10.15 20.58
CA LYS A 222 2.15 -8.94 21.40
C LYS A 222 3.02 -9.11 22.64
N ASN A 223 2.93 -10.26 23.30
CA ASN A 223 3.75 -10.58 24.48
C ASN A 223 5.27 -10.63 24.21
N GLN A 224 5.67 -10.75 22.94
CA GLN A 224 7.08 -10.82 22.53
C GLN A 224 7.59 -9.51 21.90
N LEU A 225 6.69 -8.55 21.62
CA LEU A 225 7.01 -7.31 20.91
C LEU A 225 7.07 -6.12 21.88
N PRO A 226 7.94 -5.12 21.63
CA PRO A 226 7.89 -3.85 22.35
C PRO A 226 6.58 -3.09 22.10
N PRO A 227 6.07 -2.28 23.06
CA PRO A 227 4.76 -1.63 22.94
C PRO A 227 4.52 -0.85 21.65
N ALA A 228 5.51 -0.07 21.18
CA ALA A 228 5.40 0.69 19.93
C ALA A 228 5.28 -0.20 18.68
N VAL A 229 5.83 -1.42 18.73
CA VAL A 229 5.72 -2.40 17.63
C VAL A 229 4.41 -3.17 17.73
N GLN A 230 3.89 -3.39 18.95
CA GLN A 230 2.59 -4.05 19.16
C GLN A 230 1.45 -3.28 18.47
N SER A 231 1.40 -1.95 18.63
CA SER A 231 0.34 -1.12 18.03
C SER A 231 0.36 -1.19 16.50
N VAL A 232 1.56 -1.13 15.90
CA VAL A 232 1.74 -1.26 14.44
C VAL A 232 1.32 -2.66 13.99
N PHE A 233 1.75 -3.71 14.69
CA PHE A 233 1.43 -5.09 14.34
C PHE A 233 -0.08 -5.38 14.41
N GLU A 234 -0.76 -4.83 15.42
CA GLU A 234 -2.21 -4.89 15.56
C GLU A 234 -2.96 -4.11 14.47
N ALA A 235 -2.52 -2.88 14.20
CA ALA A 235 -3.07 -2.06 13.13
C ALA A 235 -2.97 -2.77 11.77
N GLU A 236 -1.80 -3.32 11.44
CA GLU A 236 -1.62 -4.10 10.20
C GLU A 236 -2.56 -5.31 10.15
N ASN A 237 -2.78 -6.03 11.26
CA ASN A 237 -3.69 -7.18 11.24
C ASN A 237 -5.17 -6.76 11.05
N ASN A 238 -5.58 -5.65 11.66
CA ASN A 238 -6.91 -5.09 11.45
C ASN A 238 -7.11 -4.61 10.01
N ILE A 239 -6.10 -3.95 9.44
CA ILE A 239 -6.11 -3.53 8.03
C ILE A 239 -6.20 -4.75 7.11
N ARG A 240 -5.44 -5.83 7.34
CA ARG A 240 -5.57 -7.07 6.55
C ARG A 240 -7.00 -7.61 6.56
N ARG A 241 -7.66 -7.58 7.72
CA ARG A 241 -9.05 -8.05 7.85
C ARG A 241 -10.02 -7.18 7.04
N LEU A 242 -9.88 -5.86 7.10
CA LEU A 242 -10.71 -4.91 6.36
C LEU A 242 -10.44 -4.99 4.85
N ALA A 243 -9.17 -5.01 4.46
CA ALA A 243 -8.76 -5.16 3.08
C ALA A 243 -9.31 -6.46 2.46
N ALA A 244 -9.41 -7.54 3.25
CA ALA A 244 -9.95 -8.82 2.80
C ALA A 244 -11.49 -8.93 2.83
N SER A 245 -12.20 -8.11 3.62
CA SER A 245 -13.68 -8.19 3.67
C SER A 245 -14.35 -7.65 2.42
N GLY A 246 -13.65 -6.76 1.69
CA GLY A 246 -14.09 -6.21 0.42
C GLY A 246 -15.24 -5.22 0.48
N ASN A 247 -15.58 -4.73 1.66
CA ASN A 247 -16.65 -3.75 1.90
C ASN A 247 -16.24 -2.62 2.86
N SER A 248 -14.96 -2.54 3.23
CA SER A 248 -14.51 -1.55 4.20
C SER A 248 -14.40 -0.17 3.59
N SER A 249 -14.94 0.83 4.30
CA SER A 249 -14.80 2.23 3.90
C SER A 249 -13.39 2.75 4.19
N TYR A 250 -13.07 3.90 3.60
CA TYR A 250 -11.84 4.64 3.91
C TYR A 250 -11.74 4.96 5.41
N GLU A 251 -12.81 5.49 5.99
CA GLU A 251 -12.88 5.91 7.39
C GLU A 251 -12.71 4.71 8.34
N GLU A 252 -13.19 3.53 7.95
CA GLU A 252 -12.98 2.29 8.71
C GLU A 252 -11.52 1.85 8.70
N MET A 253 -10.83 1.96 7.56
CA MET A 253 -9.38 1.68 7.51
C MET A 253 -8.56 2.74 8.23
N GLU A 254 -8.90 4.02 8.07
CA GLU A 254 -8.20 5.13 8.69
C GLU A 254 -8.18 5.01 10.22
N LYS A 255 -9.28 4.56 10.85
CA LYS A 255 -9.36 4.31 12.30
C LYS A 255 -8.25 3.40 12.84
N TYR A 256 -7.77 2.46 12.03
CA TYR A 256 -6.70 1.55 12.43
C TYR A 256 -5.33 2.03 11.94
N ALA A 257 -5.28 2.69 10.78
CA ALA A 257 -4.04 3.23 10.24
C ALA A 257 -3.52 4.46 11.01
N MET A 258 -4.43 5.22 11.63
CA MET A 258 -4.16 6.43 12.40
C MET A 258 -4.41 6.18 13.89
N LEU A 259 -3.37 6.28 14.71
CA LEU A 259 -3.59 6.35 16.16
C LEU A 259 -4.12 7.74 16.54
N ALA A 260 -5.18 7.77 17.35
CA ALA A 260 -5.65 9.01 17.98
C ALA A 260 -4.78 9.40 19.20
N GLY A 261 -4.85 10.67 19.60
CA GLY A 261 -4.22 11.19 20.81
C GLY A 261 -2.99 12.06 20.56
N LEU A 262 -2.40 12.59 21.63
CA LEU A 262 -1.27 13.52 21.57
C LEU A 262 -0.01 12.84 21.02
N ALA A 263 0.65 13.50 20.07
CA ALA A 263 1.98 13.11 19.63
C ALA A 263 3.00 13.34 20.75
N PRO A 264 4.07 12.53 20.83
CA PRO A 264 5.21 12.85 21.70
C PRO A 264 5.76 14.23 21.33
N ALA A 265 6.39 14.90 22.31
CA ALA A 265 7.02 16.19 22.06
C ALA A 265 7.99 16.10 20.87
N PRO A 266 8.05 17.13 20.00
CA PRO A 266 9.01 17.17 18.90
C PRO A 266 10.44 17.01 19.40
N ASP A 267 11.29 16.36 18.59
CA ASP A 267 12.72 16.27 18.87
C ASP A 267 13.37 17.64 18.69
N PRO A 268 13.92 18.27 19.75
CA PRO A 268 14.52 19.59 19.64
C PRO A 268 15.77 19.61 18.73
N ALA A 269 16.43 18.47 18.51
CA ALA A 269 17.56 18.37 17.60
C ALA A 269 17.13 18.36 16.12
N VAL A 270 15.84 18.14 15.85
CA VAL A 270 15.26 18.07 14.51
C VAL A 270 14.02 18.96 14.48
N PRO A 271 14.18 20.30 14.41
CA PRO A 271 13.05 21.21 14.38
C PRO A 271 12.26 21.08 13.09
N SER A 272 10.98 21.46 13.14
CA SER A 272 10.17 21.63 11.94
C SER A 272 10.84 22.56 10.92
N GLY A 273 10.78 22.17 9.65
CA GLY A 273 11.38 22.93 8.55
C GLY A 273 12.90 22.82 8.43
N ILE A 274 13.54 21.87 9.13
CA ILE A 274 14.96 21.54 8.93
C ILE A 274 15.21 21.13 7.46
N TRP A 275 16.34 21.57 6.91
CA TRP A 275 16.75 21.23 5.55
C TRP A 275 17.60 19.98 5.52
N SER A 276 17.24 19.04 4.65
CA SER A 276 18.07 17.88 4.30
C SER A 276 18.88 18.19 3.03
N LEU A 277 20.12 17.73 2.99
CA LEU A 277 20.90 17.72 1.74
C LEU A 277 20.50 16.49 0.92
N HIS A 278 19.91 16.71 -0.25
CA HIS A 278 19.60 15.64 -1.19
C HIS A 278 20.90 15.01 -1.73
N PRO A 279 20.95 13.69 -1.99
CA PRO A 279 22.14 13.04 -2.59
C PRO A 279 22.63 13.70 -3.89
N ASP A 280 21.71 14.31 -4.62
CA ASP A 280 22.04 15.04 -5.86
C ASP A 280 22.62 16.44 -5.64
N GLY A 281 22.75 16.89 -4.39
CA GLY A 281 23.47 18.09 -3.99
C GLY A 281 22.61 19.33 -3.71
N TYR A 282 21.30 19.28 -4.01
CA TYR A 282 20.35 20.35 -3.67
C TYR A 282 19.78 20.16 -2.26
N TYR A 283 19.13 21.19 -1.71
CA TYR A 283 18.50 21.13 -0.40
C TYR A 283 17.00 20.93 -0.52
N ILE A 284 16.42 20.13 0.36
CA ILE A 284 14.99 19.84 0.42
C ILE A 284 14.47 19.87 1.86
N ARG A 285 13.26 20.37 2.07
CA ARG A 285 12.55 20.29 3.35
C ARG A 285 11.07 20.05 3.18
N PHE A 286 10.43 19.63 4.27
CA PHE A 286 9.03 19.20 4.29
C PHE A 286 8.25 19.90 5.40
N TYR A 287 7.04 20.32 5.07
CA TYR A 287 6.01 20.79 5.99
C TYR A 287 4.73 19.97 5.79
N PRO A 288 4.56 18.87 6.52
CA PRO A 288 3.32 18.12 6.48
C PRO A 288 2.17 18.91 7.12
N HIS A 289 1.03 18.98 6.43
CA HIS A 289 -0.23 19.54 6.97
C HIS A 289 -1.14 18.43 7.49
N SER A 290 -1.09 17.29 6.83
CA SER A 290 -1.70 16.01 7.15
C SER A 290 -0.83 14.92 6.51
N TYR A 291 -1.20 13.65 6.64
CA TYR A 291 -0.51 12.61 5.89
C TYR A 291 -0.85 12.61 4.39
N SER A 292 -1.93 13.29 4.01
CA SER A 292 -2.43 13.41 2.64
C SER A 292 -1.93 14.67 1.93
N LYS A 293 -1.30 15.60 2.66
CA LYS A 293 -0.87 16.89 2.14
C LYS A 293 0.47 17.32 2.75
N THR A 294 1.46 17.57 1.89
CA THR A 294 2.78 18.06 2.32
C THR A 294 3.26 19.18 1.42
N THR A 295 3.74 20.27 2.04
CA THR A 295 4.49 21.30 1.32
C THR A 295 5.95 20.90 1.27
N VAL A 296 6.49 20.84 0.06
CA VAL A 296 7.90 20.57 -0.22
C VAL A 296 8.54 21.86 -0.67
N GLN A 297 9.71 22.15 -0.12
CA GLN A 297 10.54 23.26 -0.54
C GLN A 297 11.91 22.76 -0.97
N ILE A 298 12.44 23.32 -2.07
CA ILE A 298 13.69 22.90 -2.70
C ILE A 298 14.54 24.14 -2.97
N TYR A 299 15.80 24.11 -2.54
CA TYR A 299 16.79 25.10 -2.92
C TYR A 299 17.92 24.46 -3.72
N VAL A 300 18.18 25.00 -4.91
CA VAL A 300 19.17 24.50 -5.86
C VAL A 300 20.29 25.56 -5.99
N PRO A 301 21.49 25.28 -5.48
CA PRO A 301 22.63 26.19 -5.62
C PRO A 301 23.01 26.42 -7.09
N LYS A 302 23.49 27.62 -7.42
CA LYS A 302 23.82 28.00 -8.81
C LYS A 302 25.01 27.21 -9.37
N GLU A 303 26.00 26.99 -8.52
CA GLU A 303 27.19 26.18 -8.80
C GLU A 303 26.86 24.70 -9.08
N LEU A 304 25.75 24.19 -8.50
CA LEU A 304 25.34 22.81 -8.68
C LEU A 304 24.88 22.55 -10.12
N ILE A 305 24.06 23.44 -10.69
CA ILE A 305 23.56 23.30 -12.07
C ILE A 305 24.71 23.34 -13.09
N SER A 306 25.76 24.10 -12.81
CA SER A 306 26.93 24.19 -13.71
C SER A 306 27.71 22.87 -13.77
N THR A 307 27.65 22.05 -12.72
CA THR A 307 28.42 20.78 -12.61
C THR A 307 27.55 19.54 -12.82
N ARG A 308 26.23 19.67 -12.65
CA ARG A 308 25.25 18.61 -12.87
C ARG A 308 24.06 19.16 -13.66
N PRO A 309 24.18 19.32 -14.99
CA PRO A 309 23.03 19.65 -15.82
C PRO A 309 22.01 18.51 -15.79
N GLY A 310 20.72 18.84 -15.85
CA GLY A 310 19.64 17.85 -15.93
C GLY A 310 19.21 17.24 -14.59
N LEU A 311 19.44 17.91 -13.46
CA LEU A 311 18.87 17.50 -12.18
C LEU A 311 17.34 17.41 -12.24
N VAL A 312 16.79 16.40 -11.58
CA VAL A 312 15.34 16.16 -11.51
C VAL A 312 14.94 15.96 -10.07
N TYR A 313 13.93 16.71 -9.61
CA TYR A 313 13.20 16.36 -8.41
C TYR A 313 12.07 15.39 -8.77
N ASP A 314 12.08 14.21 -8.16
CA ASP A 314 11.06 13.18 -8.34
C ASP A 314 10.60 12.69 -6.96
N GLY A 315 9.48 13.26 -6.48
CA GLY A 315 8.95 13.09 -5.13
C GLY A 315 8.85 11.63 -4.66
N PRO A 316 8.28 10.70 -5.45
CA PRO A 316 8.14 9.30 -5.09
C PRO A 316 9.44 8.58 -4.68
N ASN A 317 10.62 9.09 -5.05
CA ASN A 317 11.91 8.45 -4.71
C ASN A 317 12.43 8.82 -3.31
N GLY A 318 11.69 9.61 -2.53
CA GLY A 318 12.04 9.98 -1.17
C GLY A 318 10.86 9.89 -0.21
N ILE A 319 11.18 9.71 1.07
CA ILE A 319 10.20 9.78 2.17
C ILE A 319 10.55 10.97 3.05
N ALA A 320 9.54 11.78 3.39
CA ALA A 320 9.63 12.68 4.52
C ALA A 320 9.48 11.84 5.79
N CYS A 321 10.59 11.61 6.48
CA CYS A 321 10.65 10.76 7.66
C CYS A 321 10.68 11.61 8.94
N PRO A 322 9.75 11.40 9.89
CA PRO A 322 9.73 12.14 11.13
C PRO A 322 10.87 11.70 12.05
N ALA A 323 11.45 12.65 12.79
CA ALA A 323 12.39 12.34 13.88
C ALA A 323 11.73 11.57 15.03
N ASN A 324 10.45 11.85 15.25
CA ASN A 324 9.63 11.16 16.22
C ASN A 324 9.10 9.83 15.65
N VAL A 325 9.49 8.72 16.28
CA VAL A 325 9.07 7.37 15.88
C VAL A 325 7.56 7.11 16.01
N GLY A 326 6.82 8.02 16.66
CA GLY A 326 5.37 7.94 16.81
C GLY A 326 4.56 8.56 15.66
N SER A 327 5.20 9.25 14.71
CA SER A 327 4.56 9.95 13.59
C SER A 327 4.72 9.18 12.27
N GLN A 328 3.88 9.49 11.29
CA GLN A 328 3.84 8.79 10.01
C GLN A 328 5.02 9.12 9.09
N ARG A 329 5.46 8.10 8.34
CA ARG A 329 6.38 8.25 7.21
C ARG A 329 5.57 8.66 5.99
N LEU A 330 5.95 9.74 5.33
CA LEU A 330 5.13 10.31 4.26
C LEU A 330 5.81 10.16 2.90
N ALA A 331 5.19 9.37 2.02
CA ALA A 331 5.53 9.37 0.60
C ALA A 331 5.17 10.73 0.00
N GLN A 332 6.04 11.23 -0.87
CA GLN A 332 5.82 12.47 -1.61
C GLN A 332 5.41 12.17 -3.05
N THR A 333 4.74 13.11 -3.72
CA THR A 333 4.36 12.99 -5.13
C THR A 333 4.78 14.22 -5.91
N ASN A 334 4.71 14.15 -7.25
CA ASN A 334 4.84 15.33 -8.11
C ASN A 334 3.47 15.94 -8.49
N GLU A 335 2.40 15.61 -7.75
CA GLU A 335 1.03 16.09 -7.98
C GLU A 335 0.73 17.33 -7.13
N PRO A 336 0.73 18.55 -7.71
CA PRO A 336 0.40 19.76 -6.96
C PRO A 336 -1.07 19.78 -6.54
N LEU A 337 -1.32 20.28 -5.33
CA LEU A 337 -2.65 20.61 -4.84
C LEU A 337 -2.93 22.09 -5.12
N ASN A 338 -4.03 22.36 -5.83
CA ASN A 338 -4.46 23.70 -6.22
C ASN A 338 -3.38 24.54 -6.94
N PRO A 339 -2.73 24.01 -8.00
CA PRO A 339 -1.75 24.79 -8.77
C PRO A 339 -2.40 25.98 -9.48
N ASP A 340 -1.71 27.11 -9.52
CA ASP A 340 -2.09 28.27 -10.32
C ASP A 340 -1.13 28.42 -11.52
N TYR A 341 -1.57 27.89 -12.66
CA TYR A 341 -0.78 27.91 -13.90
C TYR A 341 -0.80 29.28 -14.61
N ASN A 342 -1.47 30.30 -14.06
CA ASN A 342 -1.39 31.66 -14.58
C ASN A 342 -0.14 32.41 -14.08
N GLN A 343 0.51 31.88 -13.03
CA GLN A 343 1.77 32.43 -12.52
C GLN A 343 2.91 32.20 -13.51
N LYS A 344 3.94 33.04 -13.40
CA LYS A 344 5.17 32.93 -14.20
C LYS A 344 6.37 32.84 -13.28
N LEU A 345 7.29 31.96 -13.64
CA LEU A 345 8.60 31.92 -13.02
C LEU A 345 9.36 33.22 -13.33
N LYS A 346 9.98 33.78 -12.30
CA LYS A 346 10.97 34.85 -12.40
C LYS A 346 12.34 34.27 -12.74
N THR A 347 12.64 33.08 -12.23
CA THR A 347 13.86 32.37 -12.56
C THR A 347 13.84 31.89 -14.00
N ILE A 348 14.89 32.23 -14.76
CA ILE A 348 15.10 31.76 -16.12
C ILE A 348 15.94 30.47 -16.05
N CYS A 349 15.29 29.33 -16.30
CA CYS A 349 16.01 28.08 -16.49
C CYS A 349 16.62 28.06 -17.90
N ASN A 350 17.88 28.48 -18.03
CA ASN A 350 18.64 28.24 -19.26
C ASN A 350 18.87 26.73 -19.37
N GLN A 351 18.24 26.09 -20.36
CA GLN A 351 18.36 24.65 -20.61
C GLN A 351 19.70 24.29 -21.25
#